data_AF-A0A1X2FYS8-F1
#
_entry.id   AF-A0A1X2FYS8-F1
#
_cell.length_a   1.000
_cell.length_b   1.000
_cell.length_c   1.000
_cell.angle_alpha   90.00
_cell.angle_beta   90.00
_cell.angle_gamma   90.00
#
_symmetry.space_group_name_H-M   'P 1'
#
loop_
_entity.id
_entity.type
_entity.pdbx_description
1 polymer ?
#
loop_
_entity_poly.entity_id
_entity_poly.type
_entity_poly.pdbx_seq_one_letter_code
_entity_poly.pdbx_strand_id
1 'polypeptide(L)' 'MSKDKSLFEIILKAKEGDKDAIQEIILRFQPLIKKNMRNVDMDIKDDISQDIVEVIIKAIKKFDIK' A
#
# COMPACT_ATOMS: atom_id res chain seq x y z
N MET A 1 -14.68 13.89 -14.74
CA MET A 1 -13.53 12.96 -14.69
C MET A 1 -12.74 13.30 -13.45
N SER A 2 -12.73 12.41 -12.45
CA SER A 2 -11.99 12.64 -11.21
C SER A 2 -10.50 12.77 -11.54
N LYS A 3 -9.91 13.90 -11.15
CA LYS A 3 -8.47 14.13 -11.17
C LYS A 3 -7.85 12.99 -10.35
N ASP A 4 -7.15 12.07 -10.99
CA ASP A 4 -6.51 10.97 -10.27
C ASP A 4 -5.53 11.62 -9.28
N LYS A 5 -5.80 11.45 -7.98
CA LYS A 5 -4.97 12.07 -6.95
C LYS A 5 -3.57 11.50 -7.08
N SER A 6 -2.58 12.37 -6.95
CA SER A 6 -1.20 11.88 -6.97
C SER A 6 -0.98 10.96 -5.77
N LEU A 7 -0.12 9.95 -5.91
CA LEU A 7 0.23 9.08 -4.78
C LEU A 7 0.72 9.89 -3.57
N PHE A 8 1.43 10.99 -3.84
CA PHE A 8 1.89 11.93 -2.82
C PHE A 8 0.73 12.55 -2.02
N GLU A 9 -0.31 13.07 -2.69
CA GLU A 9 -1.48 13.65 -2.01
C GLU A 9 -2.19 12.63 -1.11
N ILE A 10 -2.22 11.36 -1.51
CA ILE A 10 -2.86 10.29 -0.72
C ILE A 10 -1.97 9.91 0.47
N ILE A 11 -0.65 9.90 0.31
CA ILE A 11 0.30 9.71 1.42
C ILE A 11 0.14 10.80 2.48
N LEU A 12 -0.05 12.07 2.07
CA LEU A 12 -0.29 13.16 3.02
C LEU A 12 -1.53 12.90 3.89
N LYS A 13 -2.65 12.55 3.25
CA LYS A 13 -3.91 12.21 3.97
C LYS A 13 -3.75 11.00 4.88
N ALA A 14 -3.09 9.95 4.38
CA ALA A 14 -2.83 8.75 5.16
C ALA A 14 -2.00 9.05 6.43
N LYS A 15 -1.07 10.00 6.36
CA LYS A 15 -0.30 10.47 7.53
C LYS A 15 -1.10 11.28 8.53
N GLU A 16 -2.15 11.97 8.09
CA GLU A 16 -3.12 12.66 8.96
C GLU A 16 -4.09 11.69 9.66
N GLY A 17 -3.99 10.39 9.38
CA GLY A 17 -4.83 9.35 9.99
C GLY A 17 -6.04 8.93 9.14
N ASP A 18 -6.13 9.41 7.89
CA ASP A 18 -7.16 9.00 6.93
C ASP A 18 -6.96 7.52 6.56
N LYS A 19 -7.84 6.66 7.10
CA LYS A 19 -7.81 5.21 6.86
C LYS A 19 -8.18 4.86 5.42
N ASP A 20 -9.03 5.65 4.78
CA ASP A 20 -9.43 5.42 3.38
C ASP A 20 -8.26 5.73 2.45
N ALA A 21 -7.44 6.73 2.78
CA ALA A 21 -6.21 7.03 2.05
C ALA A 21 -5.18 5.89 2.18
N ILE A 22 -5.03 5.28 3.37
CA ILE A 22 -4.17 4.09 3.55
C ILE A 22 -4.68 2.94 2.67
N GLN A 23 -5.98 2.70 2.68
CA GLN A 23 -6.60 1.66 1.85
C GLN A 23 -6.40 1.91 0.36
N GLU A 24 -6.53 3.16 -0.09
CA GLU A 24 -6.30 3.54 -1.49
C GLU A 24 -4.85 3.27 -1.91
N ILE A 25 -3.87 3.56 -1.05
CA ILE A 25 -2.45 3.23 -1.31
C ILE A 25 -2.28 1.73 -1.47
N ILE A 26 -2.81 0.93 -0.54
CA ILE A 26 -2.72 -0.54 -0.59
C ILE A 26 -3.31 -1.07 -1.91
N LEU A 27 -4.47 -0.58 -2.31
CA LEU A 27 -5.13 -0.97 -3.57
C LEU A 27 -4.28 -0.62 -4.80
N ARG A 28 -3.59 0.53 -4.80
CA ARG A 28 -2.66 0.90 -5.89
C ARG A 28 -1.46 -0.04 -5.97
N PHE A 29 -0.99 -0.58 -4.84
CA PHE A 29 0.12 -1.54 -4.80
C PHE A 29 -0.30 -3.01 -4.99
N GLN A 30 -1.58 -3.37 -4.79
CA GLN A 30 -2.05 -4.75 -4.94
C GLN A 30 -1.68 -5.41 -6.29
N PRO A 31 -1.79 -4.76 -7.46
CA PRO A 31 -1.39 -5.37 -8.73
C PRO A 31 0.10 -5.77 -8.75
N LEU A 32 0.96 -4.95 -8.14
CA LEU A 32 2.39 -5.24 -8.03
C LEU A 32 2.67 -6.38 -7.06
N ILE A 33 1.99 -6.40 -5.90
CA ILE A 33 2.08 -7.49 -4.93
C ILE A 33 1.67 -8.80 -5.62
N LYS A 34 0.47 -8.86 -6.21
CA LYS A 34 -0.04 -10.04 -6.91
C LYS A 34 0.89 -10.52 -8.02
N LYS A 35 1.50 -9.60 -8.78
CA LYS A 35 2.47 -9.94 -9.84
C LYS A 35 3.70 -10.64 -9.27
N ASN A 36 4.26 -10.17 -8.16
CA ASN A 36 5.45 -10.75 -7.53
C ASN A 36 5.13 -12.03 -6.74
N MET A 37 3.90 -12.22 -6.29
CA MET A 37 3.44 -13.43 -5.59
C MET A 37 3.07 -14.59 -6.52
N ARG A 38 3.28 -14.48 -7.84
CA ARG A 38 2.87 -15.53 -8.81
C ARG A 38 3.61 -16.86 -8.60
N ASN A 39 4.86 -16.81 -8.17
CA ASN A 39 5.73 -17.99 -8.02
C ASN A 39 6.00 -18.34 -6.54
N VAL A 40 5.27 -17.71 -5.62
CA VAL A 40 5.35 -18.01 -4.19
C VAL A 40 4.45 -19.21 -3.90
N ASP A 41 4.92 -20.10 -3.03
CA ASP A 41 4.17 -21.26 -2.55
C ASP A 41 2.80 -20.82 -1.98
N MET A 42 1.75 -21.54 -2.38
CA MET A 42 0.37 -21.21 -2.04
C MET A 42 0.15 -21.16 -0.52
N ASP A 43 0.83 -22.03 0.22
CA ASP A 43 0.65 -22.18 1.67
C ASP A 43 1.14 -20.95 2.46
N ILE A 44 2.08 -20.18 1.92
CA ILE A 44 2.67 -18.99 2.57
C ILE A 44 2.32 -17.68 1.84
N LYS A 45 1.59 -17.77 0.74
CA LYS A 45 1.35 -16.65 -0.17
C LYS A 45 0.55 -15.54 0.48
N ASP A 46 -0.45 -15.90 1.26
CA ASP A 46 -1.32 -14.95 1.95
C ASP A 46 -0.57 -14.27 3.09
N ASP A 47 0.24 -15.02 3.85
CA ASP A 47 1.10 -14.49 4.91
C ASP A 47 2.09 -13.46 4.37
N ILE A 48 2.83 -13.80 3.30
CA ILE A 48 3.77 -12.87 2.67
C ILE A 48 3.05 -11.64 2.11
N SER A 49 1.85 -11.81 1.54
CA SER A 49 1.05 -10.69 1.04
C SER A 49 0.66 -9.74 2.16
N GLN A 50 0.26 -10.28 3.33
CA GLN A 50 -0.06 -9.50 4.51
C GLN A 50 1.17 -8.78 5.06
N ASP A 51 2.33 -9.44 5.15
CA ASP A 51 3.58 -8.84 5.59
C ASP A 51 3.99 -7.65 4.71
N ILE A 52 3.86 -7.79 3.38
CA ILE A 52 4.15 -6.69 2.45
C ILE A 52 3.21 -5.51 2.71
N VAL A 53 1.92 -5.76 2.93
CA VAL A 53 0.94 -4.70 3.26
C VAL A 53 1.32 -4.02 4.58
N GLU A 54 1.73 -4.76 5.60
CA GLU A 54 2.21 -4.17 6.86
C GLU A 54 3.44 -3.30 6.67
N VAL A 55 4.40 -3.75 5.86
CA VAL A 55 5.61 -2.98 5.53
C VAL A 55 5.24 -1.69 4.82
N ILE A 56 4.28 -1.70 3.90
CA ILE A 56 3.78 -0.49 3.23
C ILE A 56 3.16 0.47 4.25
N ILE A 57 2.31 -0.02 5.16
CA ILE A 57 1.70 0.82 6.21
C ILE A 57 2.77 1.44 7.11
N LYS A 58 3.76 0.64 7.54
CA LYS A 58 4.91 1.12 8.34
C LYS A 58 5.71 2.16 7.58
N ALA A 59 5.91 1.99 6.26
CA ALA A 59 6.61 2.93 5.41
C ALA A 59 5.84 4.26 5.27
N ILE A 60 4.53 4.24 5.05
CA ILE A 60 3.68 5.44 5.00
C ILE A 60 3.81 6.25 6.29
N LYS A 61 3.72 5.59 7.45
CA LYS A 61 3.87 6.25 8.76
C LYS A 61 5.24 6.90 8.96
N LYS A 62 6.30 6.29 8.41
CA LYS A 62 7.68 6.78 8.51
C LYS A 62 8.08 7.75 7.40
N PHE A 63 7.29 7.88 6.33
CA PHE A 63 7.63 8.66 5.15
C PHE A 63 7.87 10.11 5.55
N ASP A 64 9.10 10.61 5.38
CA ASP A 64 9.46 11.98 5.73
C ASP A 64 8.99 12.93 4.62
N ILE A 65 8.22 13.94 4.99
CA ILE A 65 7.77 14.98 4.05
C ILE A 65 8.72 16.15 4.27
N LYS A 66 9.83 16.16 3.54
CA LYS A 66 10.73 17.32 3.47
C LYS A 66 10.39 18.17 2.26
#